data_AF-A0AAU4NT64-F1
#
_entry.id   AF-A0AAU4NT64-F1
#
_cell.length_a   1.000
_cell.length_b   1.000
_cell.length_c   1.000
_cell.angle_alpha   90.00
_cell.angle_beta   90.00
_cell.angle_gamma   90.00
#
_symmetry.space_group_name_H-M   'P 1'
#
loop_
_entity.id
_entity.type
_entity.pdbx_description
1 polymer ?
#
loop_
_entity_poly.entity_id
_entity_poly.type
_entity_poly.pdbx_seq_one_letter_code
_entity_poly.pdbx_strand_id
1 'polypeptide(L)'
;MTRAATTAGTVALAALVGGYSYWRSAAFLRDPERSVPPDPSSIVSAADGYITYVKRVESGQMPVAVKKRRTIRLSEYAGIDSDASGWLVGTYMTEHSVHRNRAPIEGAVVVREHRGAAPFNRSMARMTANLFLHRTPYDEGCEYLLTNERLTIGVRHADGPTVFVTQIADLWVDRIVAHVEVGENLARGEQYGLIRFGSQCDVFLPDALLDGDVLVRPGQYVWAGESVLARSVVRPAPTTRSPMRNDLEEALS
;
A
#
# COMPACT_ATOMS: atom_id res chain seq x y z
N MET A 1 -7.26 -16.81 -50.07
CA MET A 1 -7.49 -17.05 -48.62
C MET A 1 -6.37 -16.51 -47.72
N THR A 2 -5.13 -16.36 -48.20
CA THR A 2 -3.97 -15.90 -47.39
C THR A 2 -4.01 -14.42 -46.97
N ARG A 3 -4.37 -13.48 -47.86
CA ARG A 3 -4.39 -12.03 -47.52
C ARG A 3 -5.38 -11.65 -46.42
N ALA A 4 -6.57 -12.24 -46.41
CA ALA A 4 -7.59 -11.96 -45.40
C ALA A 4 -7.17 -12.42 -43.99
N ALA A 5 -6.49 -13.57 -43.90
CA ALA A 5 -5.94 -14.08 -42.64
C ALA A 5 -4.81 -13.18 -42.12
N THR A 6 -3.96 -12.65 -43.01
CA THR A 6 -2.91 -11.68 -42.65
C THR A 6 -3.51 -10.37 -42.13
N THR A 7 -4.52 -9.82 -42.82
CA THR A 7 -5.18 -8.58 -42.38
C THR A 7 -5.90 -8.74 -41.04
N ALA A 8 -6.61 -9.85 -40.83
CA ALA A 8 -7.25 -10.16 -39.55
C ALA A 8 -6.23 -10.28 -38.40
N GLY A 9 -5.09 -10.92 -38.67
CA GLY A 9 -3.98 -11.02 -37.71
C GLY A 9 -3.38 -9.67 -37.35
N THR A 10 -3.19 -8.77 -38.32
CA THR A 10 -2.68 -7.41 -38.08
C THR A 10 -3.65 -6.57 -37.26
N VAL A 11 -4.96 -6.63 -37.56
CA VAL A 11 -5.98 -5.89 -36.81
C VAL A 11 -6.07 -6.39 -35.37
N ALA A 12 -6.04 -7.71 -35.15
CA ALA A 12 -6.04 -8.29 -33.81
C ALA A 12 -4.82 -7.87 -32.99
N LEU A 13 -3.62 -7.90 -33.59
CA LEU A 13 -2.40 -7.44 -32.93
C LEU A 13 -2.47 -5.95 -32.60
N ALA A 14 -2.93 -5.11 -33.53
CA ALA A 14 -3.09 -3.68 -33.30
C ALA A 14 -4.08 -3.38 -32.17
N ALA A 15 -5.20 -4.12 -32.09
CA ALA A 15 -6.17 -3.98 -31.00
C ALA A 15 -5.58 -4.41 -29.64
N LEU A 16 -4.81 -5.49 -29.59
CA LEU A 16 -4.13 -5.93 -28.37
C LEU A 16 -3.08 -4.92 -27.90
N VAL A 17 -2.26 -4.41 -28.83
CA VAL A 17 -1.26 -3.37 -28.53
C VAL A 17 -1.96 -2.10 -28.07
N GLY A 18 -2.99 -1.63 -28.78
CA GLY A 18 -3.76 -0.45 -28.41
C GLY A 18 -4.43 -0.58 -27.05
N GLY A 19 -5.04 -1.74 -26.77
CA GLY A 19 -5.64 -2.05 -25.47
C GLY A 19 -4.63 -2.07 -24.33
N TYR A 20 -3.47 -2.71 -24.54
CA TYR A 20 -2.37 -2.70 -23.58
C TYR A 20 -1.83 -1.29 -23.33
N SER A 21 -1.60 -0.51 -24.40
CA SER A 21 -1.13 0.86 -24.30
C SER A 21 -2.11 1.74 -23.52
N TYR A 22 -3.42 1.66 -23.82
CA TYR A 22 -4.46 2.40 -23.10
C TYR A 22 -4.53 2.00 -21.63
N TRP A 23 -4.53 0.69 -21.34
CA TRP A 23 -4.54 0.21 -19.97
C TRP A 23 -3.32 0.74 -19.19
N ARG A 24 -2.13 0.64 -19.78
CA ARG A 24 -0.88 1.07 -19.17
C ARG A 24 -0.82 2.58 -18.93
N SER A 25 -1.25 3.40 -19.89
CA SER A 25 -1.11 4.86 -19.80
C SER A 25 -2.26 5.57 -19.09
N ALA A 26 -3.48 5.05 -19.21
CA ALA A 26 -4.68 5.70 -18.67
C ALA A 26 -5.30 4.91 -17.52
N ALA A 27 -5.68 3.65 -17.76
CA ALA A 27 -6.45 2.90 -16.78
C ALA A 27 -5.66 2.58 -15.50
N PHE A 28 -4.36 2.30 -15.62
CA PHE A 28 -3.49 1.96 -14.50
C PHE A 28 -3.16 3.19 -13.63
N LEU A 29 -2.91 4.34 -14.26
CA LEU A 29 -2.50 5.59 -13.60
C LEU A 29 -3.67 6.47 -13.15
N ARG A 30 -4.90 5.98 -13.34
CA ARG A 30 -6.14 6.69 -13.00
C ARG A 30 -6.15 7.15 -11.54
N ASP A 31 -6.80 8.28 -11.31
CA ASP A 31 -7.01 8.87 -10.00
C ASP A 31 -8.50 9.19 -9.81
N PRO A 32 -9.33 8.20 -9.47
CA PRO A 32 -10.74 8.45 -9.23
C PRO A 32 -10.91 9.31 -7.97
N GLU A 33 -11.89 10.20 -7.98
CA GLU A 33 -12.29 10.95 -6.79
C GLU A 33 -12.65 9.99 -5.65
N ARG A 34 -12.25 10.34 -4.42
CA ARG A 34 -12.45 9.53 -3.22
C ARG A 34 -13.18 10.34 -2.16
N SER A 35 -14.11 9.68 -1.46
CA SER A 35 -14.83 10.26 -0.34
C SER A 35 -14.38 9.64 0.97
N VAL A 36 -13.59 10.41 1.73
CA VAL A 36 -13.15 9.99 3.07
C VAL A 36 -14.37 9.87 3.99
N PRO A 37 -14.52 8.78 4.76
CA PRO A 37 -15.62 8.64 5.71
C PRO A 37 -15.68 9.84 6.66
N PRO A 38 -16.88 10.37 6.95
CA PRO A 38 -17.04 11.57 7.77
C PRO A 38 -16.69 11.33 9.24
N ASP A 39 -16.67 10.07 9.67
CA ASP A 39 -16.34 9.70 11.04
C ASP A 39 -14.88 10.07 11.35
N PRO A 40 -14.61 11.03 12.26
CA PRO A 40 -13.26 11.46 12.55
C PRO A 40 -12.42 10.36 13.23
N SER A 41 -13.04 9.32 13.82
CA SER A 41 -12.32 8.18 14.41
C SER A 41 -11.87 7.14 13.38
N SER A 42 -12.32 7.18 12.13
CA SER A 42 -12.00 6.12 11.16
C SER A 42 -10.53 6.16 10.75
N ILE A 43 -9.89 4.99 10.76
CA ILE A 43 -8.60 4.75 10.12
C ILE A 43 -8.89 4.13 8.75
N VAL A 44 -8.52 4.80 7.67
CA VAL A 44 -8.86 4.38 6.31
C VAL A 44 -7.76 3.55 5.65
N SER A 45 -8.11 2.79 4.61
CA SER A 45 -7.15 2.01 3.84
C SER A 45 -6.13 2.92 3.15
N ALA A 46 -4.87 2.53 3.15
CA ALA A 46 -3.83 3.22 2.41
C ALA A 46 -3.85 2.93 0.91
N ALA A 47 -4.51 1.85 0.49
CA ALA A 47 -4.43 1.32 -0.88
C ALA A 47 -5.75 0.72 -1.35
N ASP A 48 -5.92 0.72 -2.68
CA ASP A 48 -6.91 -0.11 -3.37
C ASP A 48 -6.37 -1.52 -3.52
N GLY A 49 -7.12 -2.53 -3.10
CA GLY A 49 -6.67 -3.91 -3.28
C GLY A 49 -7.32 -4.91 -2.38
N TYR A 50 -6.81 -6.13 -2.44
CA TYR A 50 -7.25 -7.22 -1.57
C TYR A 50 -6.41 -7.25 -0.30
N ILE A 51 -7.05 -7.37 0.85
CA ILE A 51 -6.38 -7.68 2.11
C ILE A 51 -5.80 -9.09 1.99
N THR A 52 -4.49 -9.22 2.12
CA THR A 52 -3.80 -10.52 1.99
C THR A 52 -3.55 -11.17 3.33
N TYR A 53 -3.30 -10.36 4.36
CA TYR A 53 -3.18 -10.79 5.74
C TYR A 53 -3.58 -9.69 6.71
N VAL A 54 -3.98 -10.15 7.89
CA VAL A 54 -4.22 -9.36 9.09
C VAL A 54 -3.51 -10.10 10.22
N LYS A 55 -2.39 -9.57 10.71
CA LYS A 55 -1.52 -10.27 11.67
C LYS A 55 -1.37 -9.45 12.93
N ARG A 56 -1.49 -10.10 14.08
CA ARG A 56 -1.10 -9.50 15.37
C ARG A 56 0.42 -9.42 15.43
N VAL A 57 0.92 -8.31 15.95
CA VAL A 57 2.32 -8.05 16.25
C VAL A 57 2.37 -7.77 17.75
N GLU A 58 3.13 -8.56 18.51
CA GLU A 58 3.27 -8.39 19.96
C GLU A 58 4.52 -7.56 20.28
N SER A 59 4.51 -6.89 21.43
CA SER A 59 5.64 -6.13 21.97
C SER A 59 6.90 -7.01 22.03
N GLY A 60 8.03 -6.53 21.50
CA GLY A 60 9.26 -7.31 21.39
C GLY A 60 9.23 -8.44 20.34
N GLN A 61 8.05 -8.79 19.80
CA GLN A 61 7.89 -9.58 18.58
C GLN A 61 7.75 -8.61 17.40
N MET A 62 8.89 -8.09 16.93
CA MET A 62 8.94 -7.45 15.61
C MET A 62 8.21 -8.32 14.58
N PRO A 63 7.46 -7.76 13.60
CA PRO A 63 6.72 -8.57 12.64
C PRO A 63 7.69 -9.48 11.87
N VAL A 64 7.89 -10.69 12.39
CA VAL A 64 8.72 -11.70 11.77
C VAL A 64 7.78 -12.56 10.95
N ALA A 65 7.85 -12.38 9.64
CA ALA A 65 7.39 -13.44 8.75
C ALA A 65 8.36 -14.62 8.93
N VAL A 66 8.08 -15.50 9.90
CA VAL A 66 8.82 -16.75 10.08
C VAL A 66 8.40 -17.68 8.96
N LYS A 67 9.26 -17.80 7.93
CA LYS A 67 9.09 -18.85 6.94
C LYS A 67 10.42 -19.46 6.52
N LYS A 68 10.53 -20.78 6.63
CA LYS A 68 11.70 -21.59 6.26
C LYS A 68 13.02 -21.16 6.94
N ARG A 69 13.01 -20.94 8.26
CA ARG A 69 14.22 -20.62 9.08
C ARG A 69 14.96 -19.33 8.68
N ARG A 70 14.36 -18.44 7.89
CA ARG A 70 14.89 -17.10 7.62
C ARG A 70 14.07 -16.07 8.37
N THR A 71 14.68 -15.48 9.39
CA THR A 71 14.15 -14.33 10.11
C THR A 71 14.67 -13.10 9.42
N ILE A 72 13.85 -12.42 8.61
CA ILE A 72 14.21 -11.09 8.12
C ILE A 72 13.76 -10.10 9.19
N ARG A 73 14.72 -9.42 9.80
CA ARG A 73 14.43 -8.30 10.69
C ARG A 73 13.87 -7.17 9.83
N LEU A 74 12.65 -6.73 10.10
CA LEU A 74 12.15 -5.46 9.59
C LEU A 74 12.79 -4.36 10.45
N SER A 75 14.08 -4.10 10.24
CA SER A 75 14.82 -3.04 10.92
C SER A 75 14.23 -1.65 10.65
N GLU A 76 13.41 -1.53 9.61
CA GLU A 76 12.61 -0.34 9.25
C GLU A 76 11.58 0.05 10.32
N TYR A 77 11.25 -0.92 11.20
CA TYR A 77 10.40 -0.70 12.36
C TYR A 77 11.21 -0.50 13.65
N ALA A 78 12.54 -0.41 13.58
CA ALA A 78 13.37 -0.19 14.78
C ALA A 78 13.28 1.25 15.33
N GLY A 79 12.67 2.17 14.57
CA GLY A 79 12.24 3.51 15.04
C GLY A 79 10.78 3.57 15.49
N ILE A 80 10.02 2.46 15.37
CA ILE A 80 8.85 2.25 16.22
C ILE A 80 9.40 2.12 17.63
N ASP A 81 8.76 2.71 18.64
CA ASP A 81 8.96 2.24 20.01
C ASP A 81 8.91 0.71 19.96
N SER A 82 10.05 0.03 20.14
CA SER A 82 10.24 -1.40 19.87
C SER A 82 9.31 -2.32 20.66
N ASP A 83 8.50 -1.70 21.51
CA ASP A 83 7.62 -2.26 22.50
C ASP A 83 6.14 -2.09 22.12
N ALA A 84 5.82 -1.45 20.98
CA ALA A 84 4.44 -1.27 20.53
C ALA A 84 3.86 -2.58 19.96
N SER A 85 2.80 -3.07 20.60
CA SER A 85 1.94 -4.12 20.05
C SER A 85 0.91 -3.51 19.09
N GLY A 86 0.41 -4.29 18.13
CA GLY A 86 -0.57 -3.81 17.17
C GLY A 86 -0.92 -4.81 16.09
N TRP A 87 -1.50 -4.31 15.01
CA TRP A 87 -1.93 -5.09 13.86
C TRP A 87 -1.20 -4.67 12.59
N LEU A 88 -0.71 -5.64 11.83
CA LEU A 88 -0.18 -5.44 10.49
C LEU A 88 -1.21 -5.91 9.45
N VAL A 89 -1.67 -4.97 8.63
CA VAL A 89 -2.66 -5.20 7.58
C VAL A 89 -1.99 -5.04 6.22
N GLY A 90 -1.89 -6.13 5.45
CA GLY A 90 -1.29 -6.12 4.12
C GLY A 90 -2.35 -5.98 3.02
N THR A 91 -2.21 -4.96 2.16
CA THR A 91 -3.13 -4.72 1.03
C THR A 91 -2.39 -4.90 -0.30
N TYR A 92 -2.73 -5.96 -1.03
CA TYR A 92 -2.16 -6.21 -2.35
C TYR A 92 -2.98 -5.55 -3.45
N MET A 93 -2.31 -4.71 -4.23
CA MET A 93 -2.88 -3.92 -5.31
C MET A 93 -2.73 -4.74 -6.60
N THR A 94 -3.84 -5.20 -7.15
CA THR A 94 -3.83 -5.95 -8.41
C THR A 94 -3.55 -5.01 -9.57
N GLU A 95 -3.29 -5.57 -10.75
CA GLU A 95 -3.15 -4.83 -12.01
C GLU A 95 -4.36 -3.94 -12.34
N HIS A 96 -5.51 -4.23 -11.73
CA HIS A 96 -6.74 -3.47 -11.87
C HIS A 96 -6.99 -2.50 -10.72
N SER A 97 -6.24 -2.53 -9.62
CA SER A 97 -6.33 -1.54 -8.54
C SER A 97 -5.78 -0.18 -8.95
N VAL A 98 -6.23 0.89 -8.27
CA VAL A 98 -5.56 2.20 -8.35
C VAL A 98 -4.27 2.15 -7.54
N HIS A 99 -3.15 2.58 -8.11
CA HIS A 99 -1.84 2.48 -7.45
C HIS A 99 -1.39 3.71 -6.66
N ARG A 100 -2.34 4.59 -6.37
CA ARG A 100 -2.14 5.79 -5.57
C ARG A 100 -2.40 5.46 -4.11
N ASN A 101 -1.47 5.84 -3.25
CA ASN A 101 -1.53 5.54 -1.83
C ASN A 101 -1.92 6.78 -1.03
N ARG A 102 -2.75 6.55 -0.01
CA ARG A 102 -3.39 7.62 0.78
C ARG A 102 -3.10 7.44 2.27
N ALA A 103 -3.04 8.54 3.01
CA ALA A 103 -2.74 8.52 4.44
C ALA A 103 -3.91 7.87 5.22
N PRO A 104 -3.67 6.81 6.03
CA PRO A 104 -4.72 6.15 6.83
C PRO A 104 -5.34 7.04 7.91
N ILE A 105 -4.55 7.98 8.41
CA ILE A 105 -4.89 8.94 9.45
C ILE A 105 -4.37 10.31 9.04
N GLU A 106 -4.85 11.34 9.71
CA GLU A 106 -4.18 12.65 9.70
C GLU A 106 -3.00 12.68 10.67
N GLY A 107 -2.02 13.52 10.41
CA GLY A 107 -0.90 13.71 11.32
C GLY A 107 0.38 14.19 10.65
N ALA A 108 1.43 14.35 11.46
CA ALA A 108 2.75 14.75 11.00
C ALA A 108 3.55 13.52 10.51
N VAL A 109 4.24 13.65 9.39
CA VAL A 109 5.22 12.66 8.93
C VAL A 109 6.44 12.74 9.83
N VAL A 110 6.70 11.68 10.60
CA VAL A 110 7.80 11.61 11.57
C VAL A 110 8.89 10.62 11.19
N VAL A 111 8.59 9.69 10.28
CA VAL A 111 9.53 8.69 9.76
C VAL A 111 9.38 8.61 8.26
N ARG A 112 10.52 8.53 7.57
CA ARG A 112 10.62 8.23 6.14
C ARG A 112 11.89 7.41 5.92
N GLU A 113 11.73 6.12 5.68
CA GLU A 113 12.84 5.19 5.50
C GLU A 113 12.69 4.41 4.20
N HIS A 114 13.70 4.53 3.34
CA HIS A 114 13.78 3.75 2.11
C HIS A 114 14.74 2.59 2.28
N ARG A 115 14.31 1.39 1.87
CA ARG A 115 15.15 0.21 1.82
C ARG A 115 15.18 -0.34 0.41
N GLY A 116 16.37 -0.44 -0.17
CA GLY A 116 16.58 -1.10 -1.45
C GLY A 116 16.23 -2.60 -1.41
N ALA A 117 16.01 -3.17 -2.60
CA ALA A 117 15.80 -4.60 -2.76
C ALA A 117 17.08 -5.41 -2.45
N ALA A 118 16.91 -6.64 -1.97
CA ALA A 118 18.01 -7.53 -1.61
C ALA A 118 17.96 -8.85 -2.40
N PRO A 119 18.74 -9.03 -3.49
CA PRO A 119 19.51 -8.04 -4.29
C PRO A 119 18.72 -7.42 -5.45
N PHE A 120 17.51 -7.93 -5.74
CA PHE A 120 16.59 -7.41 -6.74
C PHE A 120 15.14 -7.67 -6.29
N ASN A 121 14.18 -6.92 -6.83
CA ASN A 121 12.77 -7.12 -6.53
C ASN A 121 12.29 -8.50 -7.03
N ARG A 122 11.51 -9.22 -6.23
CA ARG A 122 10.90 -10.51 -6.57
C ARG A 122 9.48 -10.29 -7.08
N SER A 123 9.03 -11.18 -7.97
CA SER A 123 7.68 -11.10 -8.52
C SER A 123 6.60 -11.38 -7.48
N MET A 124 5.53 -10.57 -7.52
CA MET A 124 4.31 -10.79 -6.74
C MET A 124 3.32 -11.77 -7.41
N ALA A 125 3.63 -12.37 -8.55
CA ALA A 125 2.72 -13.26 -9.29
C ALA A 125 2.17 -14.43 -8.44
N ARG A 126 2.93 -14.87 -7.42
CA ARG A 126 2.44 -15.88 -6.47
C ARG A 126 1.28 -15.37 -5.61
N MET A 127 1.28 -14.10 -5.21
CA MET A 127 0.16 -13.47 -4.52
C MET A 127 -1.07 -13.45 -5.42
N THR A 128 -0.91 -13.02 -6.67
CA THR A 128 -1.98 -13.04 -7.68
C THR A 128 -2.58 -14.44 -7.83
N ALA A 129 -1.71 -15.46 -7.96
CA ALA A 129 -2.15 -16.84 -8.07
C ALA A 129 -2.86 -17.34 -6.80
N ASN A 130 -2.36 -17.00 -5.61
CA ASN A 130 -3.00 -17.38 -4.36
C ASN A 130 -4.38 -16.73 -4.21
N LEU A 131 -4.53 -15.44 -4.53
CA LEU A 131 -5.81 -14.73 -4.52
C LEU A 131 -6.80 -15.34 -5.52
N PHE A 132 -6.37 -15.55 -6.77
CA PHE A 132 -7.21 -16.12 -7.83
C PHE A 132 -7.69 -17.55 -7.50
N LEU A 133 -6.81 -18.36 -6.90
CA LEU A 133 -7.11 -19.73 -6.51
C LEU A 133 -7.73 -19.85 -5.11
N HIS A 134 -8.03 -18.72 -4.45
CA HIS A 134 -8.52 -18.68 -3.07
C HIS A 134 -7.67 -19.51 -2.08
N ARG A 135 -6.35 -19.54 -2.27
CA ARG A 135 -5.40 -20.28 -1.41
C ARG A 135 -5.02 -19.45 -0.20
N THR A 136 -5.63 -19.77 0.94
CA THR A 136 -5.33 -19.14 2.22
C THR A 136 -4.31 -19.96 3.03
N PRO A 137 -3.32 -19.32 3.69
CA PRO A 137 -3.11 -17.87 3.77
C PRO A 137 -2.54 -17.30 2.45
N TYR A 138 -3.00 -16.12 2.02
CA TYR A 138 -2.65 -15.60 0.68
C TYR A 138 -1.17 -15.23 0.53
N ASP A 139 -0.51 -14.88 1.62
CA ASP A 139 0.93 -14.60 1.68
C ASP A 139 1.80 -15.87 1.65
N GLU A 140 1.19 -17.05 1.44
CA GLU A 140 1.91 -18.30 1.47
C GLU A 140 2.95 -18.41 0.33
N GLY A 141 4.23 -18.24 0.72
CA GLY A 141 5.37 -18.39 -0.19
C GLY A 141 5.69 -17.13 -0.98
N CYS A 142 5.10 -16.00 -0.58
CA CYS A 142 5.33 -14.69 -1.16
C CYS A 142 6.67 -14.10 -0.68
N GLU A 143 7.78 -14.51 -1.30
CA GLU A 143 9.13 -14.08 -0.90
C GLU A 143 9.37 -12.57 -1.06
N TYR A 144 8.60 -11.88 -1.91
CA TYR A 144 8.71 -10.42 -2.07
C TYR A 144 8.45 -9.65 -0.77
N LEU A 145 7.64 -10.22 0.13
CA LEU A 145 7.36 -9.68 1.46
C LEU A 145 8.58 -9.63 2.37
N LEU A 146 9.71 -10.16 1.91
CA LEU A 146 10.95 -10.25 2.66
C LEU A 146 12.06 -9.42 1.99
N THR A 147 12.17 -9.50 0.66
CA THR A 147 13.36 -9.03 -0.05
C THR A 147 13.16 -7.81 -0.95
N ASN A 148 11.92 -7.42 -1.25
CA ASN A 148 11.69 -6.31 -2.18
C ASN A 148 12.03 -4.95 -1.54
N GLU A 149 12.21 -3.97 -2.42
CA GLU A 149 12.35 -2.55 -2.10
C GLU A 149 11.11 -2.05 -1.35
N ARG A 150 11.36 -1.18 -0.37
CA ARG A 150 10.35 -0.61 0.51
C ARG A 150 10.54 0.87 0.72
N LEU A 151 9.43 1.55 0.90
CA LEU A 151 9.38 2.88 1.47
C LEU A 151 8.39 2.88 2.63
N THR A 152 8.90 3.16 3.82
CA THR A 152 8.10 3.21 5.05
C THR A 152 7.95 4.66 5.50
N ILE A 153 6.70 5.07 5.71
CA ILE A 153 6.31 6.39 6.20
C ILE A 153 5.60 6.22 7.53
N GLY A 154 6.04 6.97 8.55
CA GLY A 154 5.36 7.03 9.85
C GLY A 154 4.56 8.32 9.96
N VAL A 155 3.25 8.22 10.15
CA VAL A 155 2.34 9.35 10.38
C VAL A 155 1.95 9.36 11.85
N ARG A 156 2.32 10.42 12.57
CA ARG A 156 2.01 10.60 13.98
C ARG A 156 0.73 11.41 14.15
N HIS A 157 -0.28 10.78 14.72
CA HIS A 157 -1.50 11.48 15.12
C HIS A 157 -1.20 12.51 16.22
N ALA A 158 -1.94 13.63 16.29
CA ALA A 158 -1.73 14.69 17.29
C ALA A 158 -1.67 14.11 18.72
N ASP A 159 -0.50 14.28 19.38
CA ASP A 159 -0.12 13.72 20.69
C ASP A 159 -0.36 12.20 20.87
N GLY A 160 -0.55 11.48 19.77
CA GLY A 160 -0.90 10.07 19.72
C GLY A 160 0.21 9.19 19.16
N PRO A 161 -0.05 7.87 19.05
CA PRO A 161 0.90 6.93 18.50
C PRO A 161 1.09 7.13 16.99
N THR A 162 2.15 6.51 16.46
CA THR A 162 2.52 6.61 15.03
C THR A 162 1.98 5.42 14.25
N VAL A 163 1.22 5.68 13.18
CA VAL A 163 0.82 4.69 12.17
C VAL A 163 1.90 4.58 11.12
N PHE A 164 2.31 3.37 10.77
CA PHE A 164 3.29 3.16 9.71
C PHE A 164 2.63 2.62 8.46
N VAL A 165 3.02 3.16 7.32
CA VAL A 165 2.59 2.69 6.00
C VAL A 165 3.82 2.32 5.21
N THR A 166 3.88 1.07 4.77
CA THR A 166 5.02 0.53 4.01
C THR A 166 4.58 0.15 2.61
N GLN A 167 5.09 0.87 1.63
CA GLN A 167 4.98 0.54 0.22
C GLN A 167 6.02 -0.53 -0.12
N ILE A 168 5.63 -1.58 -0.85
CA ILE A 168 6.48 -2.69 -1.28
C ILE A 168 6.42 -2.77 -2.81
N ALA A 169 7.57 -2.59 -3.45
CA ALA A 169 7.73 -2.63 -4.90
C ALA A 169 7.61 -4.07 -5.46
N ASP A 170 7.28 -4.24 -6.74
CA ASP A 170 7.33 -5.53 -7.47
C ASP A 170 8.58 -5.64 -8.37
N LEU A 171 8.81 -6.82 -8.97
CA LEU A 171 9.99 -7.16 -9.79
C LEU A 171 10.38 -6.07 -10.80
N TRP A 172 9.40 -5.46 -11.47
CA TRP A 172 9.60 -4.50 -12.56
C TRP A 172 9.46 -3.04 -12.13
N VAL A 173 9.50 -2.78 -10.82
CA VAL A 173 9.35 -1.44 -10.27
C VAL A 173 10.74 -0.88 -9.99
N ASP A 174 11.10 0.17 -10.74
CA ASP A 174 12.41 0.81 -10.65
C ASP A 174 12.53 1.76 -9.45
N ARG A 175 11.39 2.27 -8.94
CA ARG A 175 11.34 3.16 -7.77
C ARG A 175 9.93 3.28 -7.19
N ILE A 176 9.84 3.32 -5.86
CA ILE A 176 8.65 3.79 -5.14
C ILE A 176 8.62 5.32 -5.08
N VAL A 177 7.50 5.94 -5.46
CA VAL A 177 7.36 7.40 -5.45
C VAL A 177 6.44 7.83 -4.31
N ALA A 178 7.00 8.53 -3.32
CA ALA A 178 6.22 9.30 -2.35
C ALA A 178 6.84 10.68 -2.19
N HIS A 179 5.99 11.71 -2.34
CA HIS A 179 6.38 13.12 -2.37
C HIS A 179 6.27 13.79 -1.01
N VAL A 180 6.22 13.00 0.07
CA VAL A 180 6.15 13.51 1.43
C VAL A 180 7.51 13.44 2.12
N GLU A 181 7.80 14.46 2.92
CA GLU A 181 9.03 14.56 3.70
C GLU A 181 8.73 14.64 5.21
N VAL A 182 9.73 14.30 6.03
CA VAL A 182 9.61 14.40 7.49
C VAL A 182 9.35 15.85 7.90
N GLY A 183 8.35 16.06 8.75
CA GLY A 183 7.89 17.36 9.22
C GLY A 183 6.64 17.89 8.50
N GLU A 184 6.24 17.29 7.38
CA GLU A 184 4.99 17.66 6.69
C GLU A 184 3.76 17.08 7.39
N ASN A 185 2.61 17.73 7.23
CA ASN A 185 1.33 17.25 7.76
C ASN A 185 0.47 16.69 6.62
N LEU A 186 -0.12 15.52 6.86
CA LEU A 186 -1.07 14.88 5.96
C LEU A 186 -2.46 14.91 6.57
N ALA A 187 -3.48 15.20 5.75
CA ALA A 187 -4.87 14.94 6.08
C ALA A 187 -5.21 13.46 5.87
N ARG A 188 -6.17 12.94 6.63
CA ARG A 188 -6.67 11.58 6.42
C ARG A 188 -7.21 11.44 4.99
N GLY A 189 -6.79 10.38 4.29
CA GLY A 189 -7.17 10.10 2.91
C GLY A 189 -6.44 10.95 1.87
N GLU A 190 -5.54 11.85 2.29
CA GLU A 190 -4.68 12.59 1.39
C GLU A 190 -3.73 11.66 0.66
N GLN A 191 -3.56 11.88 -0.64
CA GLN A 191 -2.62 11.10 -1.44
C GLN A 191 -1.20 11.58 -1.15
N TYR A 192 -0.32 10.66 -0.74
CA TYR A 192 1.09 10.95 -0.46
C TYR A 192 2.05 10.33 -1.48
N GLY A 193 1.58 9.36 -2.28
CA GLY A 193 2.46 8.61 -3.18
C GLY A 193 1.75 7.76 -4.22
N LEU A 194 2.57 7.15 -5.08
CA LEU A 194 2.19 6.28 -6.18
C LEU A 194 3.26 5.17 -6.30
N ILE A 195 2.83 3.93 -6.52
CA ILE A 195 3.74 2.85 -6.90
C ILE A 195 3.41 2.40 -8.32
N ARG A 196 4.40 2.36 -9.20
CA ARG A 196 4.18 1.89 -10.58
C ARG A 196 4.19 0.38 -10.60
N PHE A 197 3.21 -0.24 -11.27
CA PHE A 197 3.00 -1.69 -11.39
C PHE A 197 2.73 -2.42 -10.06
N GLY A 198 1.85 -3.44 -10.13
CA GLY A 198 1.28 -4.22 -9.02
C GLY A 198 2.12 -4.21 -7.76
N SER A 199 1.63 -3.61 -6.69
CA SER A 199 2.42 -3.36 -5.49
C SER A 199 1.64 -3.75 -4.24
N GLN A 200 2.33 -3.87 -3.12
CA GLN A 200 1.66 -4.08 -1.83
C GLN A 200 1.86 -2.84 -0.95
N CYS A 201 0.82 -2.50 -0.18
CA CYS A 201 0.88 -1.46 0.83
C CYS A 201 0.46 -2.07 2.18
N ASP A 202 1.39 -2.08 3.12
CA ASP A 202 1.16 -2.55 4.48
C ASP A 202 0.85 -1.36 5.39
N VAL A 203 -0.06 -1.55 6.33
CA VAL A 203 -0.37 -0.58 7.39
C VAL A 203 -0.17 -1.25 8.74
N PHE A 204 0.70 -0.70 9.57
CA PHE A 204 0.84 -1.08 10.97
C PHE A 204 0.05 -0.13 11.86
N LEU A 205 -0.85 -0.71 12.65
CA LEU A 205 -1.78 -0.02 13.53
C LEU A 205 -1.44 -0.36 14.99
N PRO A 206 -0.85 0.57 15.77
CA PRO A 206 -0.50 0.31 17.16
C PRO A 206 -1.75 0.21 18.04
N ASP A 207 -1.76 -0.70 19.01
CA ASP A 207 -2.90 -0.94 19.91
C ASP A 207 -3.32 0.33 20.66
N ALA A 208 -2.34 1.17 21.04
CA ALA A 208 -2.59 2.46 21.71
C ALA A 208 -3.45 3.43 20.88
N LEU A 209 -3.56 3.21 19.58
CA LEU A 209 -4.41 4.01 18.69
C LEU A 209 -5.83 3.47 18.62
N LEU A 210 -6.04 2.17 18.83
CA LEU A 210 -7.22 1.45 18.37
C LEU A 210 -8.35 1.44 19.40
N ASP A 211 -9.56 1.69 18.93
CA ASP A 211 -10.81 1.42 19.64
C ASP A 211 -11.35 0.05 19.21
N GLY A 212 -10.81 -1.00 19.82
CA GLY A 212 -11.13 -2.40 19.52
C GLY A 212 -10.24 -3.03 18.45
N ASP A 213 -10.79 -3.99 17.71
CA ASP A 213 -10.08 -4.76 16.69
C ASP A 213 -10.15 -4.12 15.29
N VAL A 214 -9.28 -4.59 14.41
CA VAL A 214 -9.34 -4.32 12.97
C VAL A 214 -10.65 -4.85 12.36
N LEU A 215 -11.23 -4.06 11.46
CA LEU A 215 -12.56 -4.27 10.86
C LEU A 215 -12.52 -4.99 9.50
N VAL A 216 -11.33 -5.39 9.05
CA VAL A 216 -11.12 -6.03 7.75
C VAL A 216 -10.57 -7.44 7.91
N ARG A 217 -10.74 -8.27 6.86
CA ARG A 217 -10.31 -9.67 6.85
C ARG A 217 -9.60 -10.06 5.54
N PRO A 218 -8.72 -11.08 5.55
CA PRO A 218 -8.09 -11.58 4.32
C PRO A 218 -9.11 -11.95 3.24
N GLY A 219 -8.83 -11.56 2.00
CA GLY A 219 -9.68 -11.72 0.82
C GLY A 219 -10.70 -10.60 0.60
N GLN A 220 -10.85 -9.66 1.53
CA GLN A 220 -11.70 -8.48 1.35
C GLN A 220 -11.04 -7.47 0.42
N TYR A 221 -11.79 -6.91 -0.54
CA TYR A 221 -11.33 -5.76 -1.30
C TYR A 221 -11.58 -4.47 -0.53
N VAL A 222 -10.59 -3.57 -0.51
CA VAL A 222 -10.63 -2.26 0.14
C VAL A 222 -10.23 -1.17 -0.85
N TRP A 223 -10.69 0.04 -0.58
CA TRP A 223 -10.48 1.25 -1.39
C TRP A 223 -9.69 2.29 -0.59
N ALA A 224 -8.63 2.82 -1.20
CA ALA A 224 -7.74 3.80 -0.60
C ALA A 224 -8.51 5.06 -0.19
N GLY A 225 -8.33 5.50 1.06
CA GLY A 225 -9.00 6.68 1.60
C GLY A 225 -10.48 6.48 1.96
N GLU A 226 -11.10 5.35 1.61
CA GLU A 226 -12.56 5.16 1.76
C GLU A 226 -12.91 3.99 2.70
N SER A 227 -12.27 2.83 2.51
CA SER A 227 -12.56 1.65 3.32
C SER A 227 -11.95 1.79 4.71
N VAL A 228 -12.74 1.53 5.75
CA VAL A 228 -12.29 1.63 7.14
C VAL A 228 -11.55 0.35 7.54
N LEU A 229 -10.28 0.49 7.97
CA LEU A 229 -9.48 -0.60 8.50
C LEU A 229 -9.74 -0.84 9.98
N ALA A 230 -9.90 0.23 10.75
CA ALA A 230 -10.13 0.20 12.20
C ALA A 230 -10.69 1.56 12.68
N ARG A 231 -11.00 1.64 13.98
CA ARG A 231 -11.40 2.89 14.65
C ARG A 231 -10.31 3.33 15.62
N SER A 232 -10.15 4.64 15.78
CA SER A 232 -9.20 5.23 16.70
C SER A 232 -9.87 5.77 17.96
N VAL A 233 -9.24 5.57 19.12
CA VAL A 233 -9.61 6.26 20.36
C VAL A 233 -9.21 7.75 20.35
N VAL A 234 -8.26 8.14 19.50
CA VAL A 234 -7.78 9.52 19.41
C VAL A 234 -8.62 10.26 18.39
N ARG A 235 -9.22 11.39 18.80
CA ARG A 235 -10.02 12.23 17.90
C ARG A 235 -9.11 13.25 17.20
N PRO A 236 -9.28 13.45 15.87
CA PRO A 236 -8.68 14.53 15.10
C PRO A 236 -8.68 15.89 15.79
N ALA A 237 -7.59 16.62 15.63
CA ALA A 237 -7.58 18.05 15.92
C ALA A 237 -8.25 18.79 14.75
N PRO A 238 -8.90 19.94 14.95
CA PRO A 238 -9.44 20.73 13.84
C PRO A 238 -8.30 21.15 12.90
N THR A 239 -8.30 20.65 11.66
CA THR A 239 -7.20 20.90 10.70
C THR A 239 -7.24 22.32 10.14
N THR A 240 -6.17 23.09 10.33
CA THR A 240 -5.84 24.28 9.52
C THR A 240 -4.96 23.85 8.36
N ARG A 241 -5.51 23.85 7.12
CA ARG A 241 -4.76 23.49 5.91
C ARG A 241 -3.58 24.44 5.65
N SER A 242 -2.44 23.88 5.26
CA SER A 242 -1.48 24.54 4.38
C SER A 242 -1.74 24.06 2.94
N PRO A 243 -1.71 24.92 1.92
CA PRO A 243 -1.99 24.51 0.54
C PRO A 243 -0.83 23.66 -0.03
N MET A 244 -1.12 22.44 -0.45
CA MET A 244 -0.16 21.55 -1.13
C MET A 244 -0.06 21.87 -2.64
N ARG A 245 1.16 21.78 -3.19
CA ARG A 245 1.51 22.02 -4.60
C ARG A 245 1.15 20.82 -5.49
N ASN A 246 0.73 21.13 -6.71
CA ASN A 246 0.21 20.23 -7.74
C ASN A 246 1.35 19.53 -8.55
N ASP A 247 2.28 18.85 -7.88
CA ASP A 247 3.51 18.36 -8.55
C ASP A 247 3.44 16.86 -8.96
N LEU A 248 2.29 16.19 -8.75
CA LEU A 248 2.10 14.77 -9.09
C LEU A 248 2.01 14.48 -10.61
N GLU A 249 1.79 15.50 -11.44
CA GLU A 249 1.76 15.33 -12.90
C GLU A 249 3.17 15.24 -13.51
N GLU A 250 4.18 15.85 -12.89
CA GLU A 250 5.55 15.95 -13.44
C GLU A 250 6.36 14.67 -13.24
N ALA A 251 6.00 13.84 -12.25
CA ALA A 251 6.65 12.54 -12.06
C ALA A 251 6.32 11.54 -13.17
N LEU A 252 5.27 11.76 -13.97
CA LEU A 252 4.72 10.83 -14.97
C LEU A 252 5.09 11.17 -16.44
N SER A 253 5.83 12.25 -16.68
CA SER A 253 6.51 12.53 -17.96
C SER A 253 7.88 11.88 -18.04
#